data_AF-A0AB39XXB9-F1
#
_entry.id   AF-A0AB39XXB9-F1
#
_cell.length_a   1.000
_cell.length_b   1.000
_cell.length_c   1.000
_cell.angle_alpha   90.00
_cell.angle_beta   90.00
_cell.angle_gamma   90.00
#
_symmetry.space_group_name_H-M   'P 1'
#
loop_
_entity.id
_entity.type
_entity.pdbx_description
1 polymer ?
#
loop_
_entity_poly.entity_id
_entity_poly.type
_entity_poly.pdbx_seq_one_letter_code
_entity_poly.pdbx_strand_id
1 'polypeptide(L)'
;MTSTPWTVRISPHTAKTLTDLPEPATQMIRDVLDLATRSPWGWPQWDTGDPEGEDIRAASIGQLSVVYVINQLTRHLSVLAIVWLG
;
A
#
# COMPACT_ATOMS: atom_id res chain seq x y z
N MET A 1 -4.52 -13.70 -19.08
CA MET A 1 -3.07 -13.51 -18.89
C MET A 1 -2.82 -13.39 -17.40
N THR A 2 -2.25 -14.41 -16.77
CA THR A 2 -1.92 -14.37 -15.34
C THR A 2 -0.62 -13.59 -15.15
N SER A 3 -0.71 -12.28 -14.99
CA SER A 3 0.42 -11.46 -14.56
C SER A 3 0.79 -11.88 -13.14
N THR A 4 2.04 -12.24 -12.89
CA THR A 4 2.55 -12.50 -11.53
C THR A 4 2.20 -11.31 -10.62
N PRO A 5 1.61 -11.52 -9.44
CA PRO A 5 1.27 -10.43 -8.52
C PRO A 5 2.54 -9.70 -8.06
N TRP A 6 2.40 -8.41 -7.76
CA TRP A 6 3.52 -7.60 -7.28
C TRP A 6 3.90 -8.01 -5.85
N THR A 7 5.20 -8.02 -5.55
CA THR A 7 5.67 -8.42 -4.22
C THR A 7 5.70 -7.21 -3.28
N VAL A 8 5.05 -7.30 -2.13
CA VAL A 8 5.03 -6.23 -1.11
C VAL A 8 6.29 -6.26 -0.27
N ARG A 9 6.88 -5.08 -0.04
CA ARG A 9 7.98 -4.84 0.91
C ARG A 9 7.53 -3.81 1.92
N ILE A 10 7.64 -4.17 3.19
CA ILE A 10 7.25 -3.28 4.29
C ILE A 10 8.52 -2.69 4.87
N SER A 11 8.57 -1.36 4.99
CA SER A 11 9.71 -0.71 5.63
C SER A 11 9.77 -1.07 7.12
N PRO A 12 10.96 -1.11 7.76
CA PRO A 12 11.07 -1.38 9.19
C PRO A 12 10.24 -0.41 10.06
N HIS A 13 10.12 0.84 9.63
CA HIS A 13 9.31 1.85 10.31
C HIS A 13 7.82 1.49 10.27
N THR A 14 7.34 1.06 9.11
CA THR A 14 5.93 0.69 8.90
C THR A 14 5.59 -0.67 9.51
N ALA A 15 6.57 -1.57 9.63
CA ALA A 15 6.38 -2.89 10.23
C ALA A 15 5.91 -2.80 11.69
N LYS A 16 6.39 -1.81 12.46
CA LYS A 16 5.90 -1.56 13.83
C LYS A 16 4.42 -1.15 13.84
N THR A 17 4.01 -0.29 12.90
CA THR A 17 2.59 0.10 12.81
C THR A 17 1.72 -1.10 12.48
N LEU A 18 2.19 -1.98 11.60
CA LEU A 18 1.49 -3.23 11.26
C LEU A 18 1.33 -4.16 12.48
N THR A 19 2.33 -4.28 13.36
CA THR A 19 2.23 -5.13 14.56
C THR A 19 1.30 -4.58 15.62
N ASP A 20 1.10 -3.26 15.65
CA ASP A 20 0.28 -2.58 16.65
C ASP A 20 -1.20 -2.46 16.21
N LEU A 21 -1.55 -2.92 15.00
CA LEU A 21 -2.91 -2.88 14.50
C LEU A 21 -3.84 -3.83 15.28
N PRO A 22 -5.09 -3.42 15.57
CA PRO A 22 -6.09 -4.35 16.10
C PRO A 22 -6.43 -5.43 15.06
N GLU A 23 -6.97 -6.56 15.52
CA GLU A 23 -7.27 -7.72 14.65
C GLU A 23 -8.14 -7.36 13.42
N PRO A 24 -9.21 -6.55 13.54
CA PRO A 24 -10.00 -6.13 12.37
C PRO A 24 -9.17 -5.36 11.33
N ALA A 25 -8.27 -4.48 11.79
CA ALA A 25 -7.40 -3.71 10.91
C ALA A 25 -6.31 -4.59 10.26
N THR A 26 -5.86 -5.64 10.95
CA THR A 26 -4.92 -6.63 10.41
C THR A 26 -5.49 -7.41 9.24
N GLN A 27 -6.79 -7.72 9.26
CA GLN A 27 -7.44 -8.35 8.10
C GLN A 27 -7.61 -7.33 6.96
N MET A 28 -8.09 -6.12 7.26
CA MET A 28 -8.28 -5.08 6.25
C MET A 28 -6.99 -4.74 5.50
N ILE A 29 -5.84 -4.69 6.19
CA ILE A 29 -4.57 -4.40 5.52
C ILE A 29 -4.13 -5.52 4.59
N ARG A 30 -4.38 -6.78 4.93
CA ARG A 30 -4.11 -7.91 4.03
C ARG A 30 -4.94 -7.80 2.76
N ASP A 31 -6.22 -7.47 2.90
CA ASP A 31 -7.14 -7.32 1.76
C ASP A 31 -6.76 -6.13 0.88
N VAL A 32 -6.42 -4.98 1.48
CA VAL A 32 -5.95 -3.79 0.75
C VAL A 32 -4.66 -4.08 -0.02
N LEU A 33 -3.68 -4.73 0.62
CA LEU A 33 -2.42 -5.08 -0.04
C LEU A 33 -2.63 -6.11 -1.16
N ASP A 34 -3.51 -7.09 -0.96
CA ASP A 34 -3.87 -8.06 -2.00
C ASP A 34 -4.52 -7.38 -3.22
N LEU A 35 -5.39 -6.39 -3.02
CA LEU A 35 -5.93 -5.56 -4.11
C LEU A 35 -4.87 -4.69 -4.78
N ALA A 36 -4.01 -4.02 -4.01
CA ALA A 36 -2.94 -3.18 -4.53
C ALA A 36 -1.94 -3.99 -5.37
N THR A 37 -1.61 -5.22 -4.98
CA THR A 37 -0.69 -6.07 -5.76
C THR A 37 -1.29 -6.58 -7.07
N ARG A 38 -2.62 -6.64 -7.18
CA ARG A 38 -3.32 -6.98 -8.44
C ARG A 38 -3.46 -5.79 -9.38
N SER A 39 -3.65 -4.58 -8.83
CA SER A 39 -3.76 -3.35 -9.61
C SER A 39 -3.03 -2.18 -8.92
N PRO A 40 -1.69 -2.10 -9.05
CA PRO A 40 -0.91 -1.08 -8.34
C PRO A 40 -1.30 0.36 -8.68
N TRP A 41 -1.63 0.63 -9.94
CA TRP A 41 -2.11 1.93 -10.41
C TRP A 41 -3.64 2.11 -10.29
N GLY A 42 -4.34 1.12 -9.73
CA GLY A 42 -5.79 1.21 -9.52
C GLY A 42 -6.21 2.16 -8.39
N TRP A 43 -5.24 2.59 -7.58
CA TRP A 43 -5.43 3.52 -6.47
C TRP A 43 -4.97 4.93 -6.87
N PRO A 44 -5.58 5.99 -6.32
CA PRO A 44 -5.22 7.37 -6.66
C PRO A 44 -3.75 7.67 -6.31
N GLN A 45 -3.18 8.62 -7.04
CA GLN A 45 -1.90 9.23 -6.66
C GLN A 45 -2.04 9.84 -5.27
N TRP A 46 -1.03 9.66 -4.42
CA TRP A 46 -1.06 10.14 -3.04
C TRP A 46 -1.11 11.68 -2.97
N ASP A 47 -0.27 12.34 -3.75
CA ASP A 47 -0.27 13.80 -3.91
C ASP A 47 -0.29 14.14 -5.40
N THR A 48 -1.44 14.64 -5.89
CA THR A 48 -1.60 15.04 -7.30
C THR A 48 -0.85 16.33 -7.65
N GLY A 49 -0.40 17.10 -6.66
CA GLY A 49 0.42 18.29 -6.85
C GLY A 49 1.90 17.98 -6.97
N ASP A 50 2.32 16.76 -6.64
CA ASP A 50 3.71 16.31 -6.73
C ASP A 50 3.96 15.60 -8.08
N PRO A 51 4.66 16.24 -9.04
CA PRO A 51 4.98 15.61 -10.32
C PRO A 51 6.00 14.47 -10.20
N GLU A 52 6.80 14.42 -9.14
CA GLU A 52 7.74 13.31 -8.88
C GLU A 52 7.03 12.12 -8.20
N GLY A 53 5.84 12.35 -7.65
CA GLY A 53 5.03 11.40 -6.92
C GLY A 53 4.15 10.48 -7.78
N GLU A 54 4.37 10.41 -9.10
CA GLU A 54 3.52 9.62 -10.01
C GLU A 54 3.42 8.16 -9.54
N ASP A 55 4.48 7.53 -9.08
CA ASP A 55 4.46 6.13 -8.64
C ASP A 55 4.03 5.95 -7.17
N ILE A 56 3.67 7.03 -6.47
CA ILE A 56 3.21 6.98 -5.07
C ILE A 56 1.69 6.95 -5.02
N ARG A 57 1.14 5.91 -4.40
CA ARG A 57 -0.30 5.65 -4.36
C ARG A 57 -0.82 5.59 -2.93
N ALA A 58 -2.06 6.00 -2.77
CA ALA A 58 -2.80 5.90 -1.51
C ALA A 58 -3.99 4.94 -1.68
N ALA A 59 -3.92 3.78 -1.03
CA ALA A 59 -5.02 2.83 -0.97
C ALA A 59 -5.78 3.02 0.35
N SER A 60 -7.03 3.48 0.27
CA SER A 60 -7.86 3.79 1.43
C SER A 60 -9.17 3.00 1.38
N ILE A 61 -9.47 2.27 2.45
CA ILE A 61 -10.73 1.57 2.65
C ILE A 61 -11.17 1.78 4.10
N GLY A 62 -12.33 2.41 4.29
CA GLY A 62 -12.86 2.69 5.64
C GLY A 62 -11.89 3.52 6.48
N GLN A 63 -11.51 3.00 7.65
CA GLN A 63 -10.58 3.66 8.59
C GLN A 63 -9.10 3.35 8.30
N LEU A 64 -8.79 2.52 7.31
CA LEU A 64 -7.43 2.14 6.95
C LEU A 64 -6.96 2.87 5.69
N SER A 65 -5.77 3.45 5.73
CA SER A 65 -5.06 3.96 4.56
C SER A 65 -3.64 3.41 4.50
N VAL A 66 -3.18 3.04 3.31
CA VAL A 66 -1.82 2.55 3.04
C VAL A 66 -1.22 3.39 1.93
N VAL A 67 -0.05 3.99 2.18
CA VAL A 67 0.73 4.69 1.16
C VAL A 67 1.86 3.79 0.72
N TYR A 68 2.01 3.59 -0.59
CA TYR A 68 3.07 2.76 -1.16
C TYR A 68 3.66 3.36 -2.44
N VAL A 69 4.90 3.01 -2.73
CA VAL A 69 5.58 3.31 -3.99
C VAL A 69 5.58 2.09 -4.89
N ILE A 70 5.28 2.29 -6.16
CA ILE A 70 5.38 1.26 -7.19
C ILE A 70 6.80 1.28 -7.76
N ASN A 71 7.55 0.19 -7.60
CA ASN A 71 8.85 0.03 -8.26
C ASN A 71 8.69 -0.86 -9.48
N GLN A 72 8.58 -0.23 -10.66
CA GLN A 72 8.32 -0.94 -11.91
C GLN A 72 9.43 -1.92 -12.30
N LEU A 73 10.69 -1.52 -12.10
CA LEU A 73 11.87 -2.32 -12.47
C LEU A 73 11.94 -3.64 -11.71
N THR A 74 11.56 -3.63 -10.43
CA THR A 74 11.67 -4.80 -9.54
C THR A 74 10.33 -5.48 -9.27
N ARG A 75 9.23 -4.92 -9.80
CA ARG A 75 7.85 -5.36 -9.55
C ARG A 75 7.50 -5.49 -8.07
N HIS A 76 7.94 -4.49 -7.30
CA HIS A 76 7.67 -4.40 -5.86
C HIS A 76 6.77 -3.22 -5.51
N LEU A 77 5.96 -3.41 -4.47
CA LEU A 77 5.29 -2.30 -3.77
C LEU A 77 6.02 -2.04 -2.45
N SER A 78 6.55 -0.85 -2.27
CA SER A 78 7.22 -0.46 -1.02
C SER A 78 6.23 0.33 -0.16
N VAL A 79 5.77 -0.26 0.95
CA VAL A 79 4.85 0.41 1.88
C VAL A 79 5.62 1.45 2.68
N LEU A 80 5.20 2.71 2.55
CA LEU A 80 5.78 3.86 3.22
C LEU A 80 5.07 4.15 4.54
N ALA A 81 3.74 4.10 4.53
CA ALA A 81 2.92 4.42 5.69
C ALA A 81 1.68 3.55 5.75
N ILE A 82 1.27 3.23 6.98
CA ILE A 82 -0.02 2.64 7.31
C ILE A 82 -0.67 3.61 8.29
N VAL A 83 -1.90 4.00 8.02
CA VAL A 83 -2.69 4.87 8.89
C VAL A 83 -3.97 4.14 9.23
N TRP A 84 -4.21 3.98 10.53
CA TRP A 84 -5.44 3.42 11.07
C TRP A 84 -6.11 4.47 11.95
N LEU A 85 -7.36 4.81 11.64
CA LEU A 85 -8.12 5.87 12.29
C LEU A 85 -9.05 5.36 13.43
N GLY A 86 -8.85 4.11 13.89
CA GLY A 86 -9.70 3.45 14.89
C GLY A 86 -9.04 3.24 16.25
#